data_AF-A0A3M2CFW2-F1
#
_entry.id   AF-A0A3M2CFW2-F1
#
_cell.length_a   1.000
_cell.length_b   1.000
_cell.length_c   1.000
_cell.angle_alpha   90.00
_cell.angle_beta   90.00
_cell.angle_gamma   90.00
#
_symmetry.space_group_name_H-M   'P 1'
#
loop_
_entity.id
_entity.type
_entity.pdbx_description
1 polymer ?
#
loop_
_entity_poly.entity_id
_entity_poly.type
_entity_poly.pdbx_seq_one_letter_code
_entity_poly.pdbx_strand_id
1 'polypeptide(L)'
;MTTMQTHRVWQDTMRRRDEARTLLDALLHAKRVSEQNLAQINRADLVKQVTGRSSMENAIESTRRLIESFDRVLVDLKDTLTDEDLAELESVADEVEAGVA
;
A
#
# COMPACT_ATOMS: atom_id res chain seq x y z
N MET A 1 -16.06 14.21 -14.70
CA MET A 1 -15.01 14.58 -13.72
C MET A 1 -13.96 15.36 -14.48
N THR A 2 -13.51 16.50 -13.97
CA THR A 2 -12.43 17.28 -14.58
C THR A 2 -11.10 16.54 -14.41
N THR A 3 -10.25 16.49 -15.44
CA THR A 3 -8.94 15.82 -15.49
C THR A 3 -8.06 16.09 -14.26
N MET A 4 -8.00 17.34 -13.80
CA MET A 4 -7.31 17.75 -12.57
C MET A 4 -7.78 17.03 -11.29
N GLN A 5 -9.08 16.72 -11.20
CA GLN A 5 -9.64 16.02 -10.04
C GLN A 5 -9.24 14.54 -10.05
N THR A 6 -9.29 13.90 -11.21
CA THR A 6 -8.87 12.50 -11.40
C THR A 6 -7.39 12.32 -11.08
N HIS A 7 -6.54 13.26 -11.52
CA HIS A 7 -5.12 13.25 -11.22
C HIS A 7 -4.81 13.32 -9.72
N ARG A 8 -5.45 14.25 -8.99
CA ARG A 8 -5.28 14.36 -7.53
C ARG A 8 -5.72 13.08 -6.81
N VAL A 9 -6.82 12.47 -7.24
CA VAL A 9 -7.31 11.21 -6.67
C VAL A 9 -6.33 10.06 -6.95
N TRP A 10 -5.75 10.01 -8.15
CA TRP A 10 -4.74 9.01 -8.51
C TRP A 10 -3.47 9.14 -7.67
N GLN A 11 -2.92 10.35 -7.54
CA GLN A 11 -1.74 10.61 -6.70
C GLN A 11 -2.00 10.28 -5.21
N ASP A 12 -3.16 10.66 -4.67
CA ASP A 12 -3.50 10.32 -3.28
C ASP A 12 -3.64 8.81 -3.08
N THR A 13 -4.23 8.11 -4.06
CA THR A 13 -4.37 6.66 -4.03
C THR A 13 -3.00 5.96 -4.09
N MET A 14 -2.09 6.43 -4.94
CA MET A 14 -0.71 5.93 -4.98
C MET A 14 0.02 6.13 -3.65
N ARG A 15 -0.05 7.34 -3.09
CA ARG A 15 0.58 7.63 -1.79
C ARG A 15 0.06 6.70 -0.69
N ARG A 16 -1.26 6.54 -0.59
CA ARG A 16 -1.88 5.64 0.41
C ARG A 16 -1.50 4.18 0.21
N ARG A 17 -1.33 3.74 -1.04
CA ARG A 17 -0.84 2.40 -1.37
C ARG A 17 0.59 2.19 -0.88
N ASP A 18 1.46 3.17 -1.06
CA ASP A 18 2.85 3.10 -0.59
C ASP A 18 2.97 3.15 0.94
N GLU A 19 2.11 3.93 1.61
CA GLU A 19 1.97 3.91 3.07
C GLU A 19 1.51 2.53 3.56
N ALA A 20 0.53 1.91 2.90
CA ALA A 20 0.05 0.57 3.23
C ALA A 20 1.13 -0.51 3.02
N ARG A 21 1.96 -0.37 1.97
CA ARG A 21 3.13 -1.25 1.74
C ARG A 21 4.18 -1.10 2.84
N THR A 22 4.49 0.13 3.21
CA THR A 22 5.41 0.43 4.32
C THR A 22 4.92 -0.20 5.63
N LEU A 23 3.61 -0.10 5.91
CA LEU A 23 2.99 -0.74 7.07
C LEU A 23 3.08 -2.28 6.99
N LEU A 24 2.85 -2.87 5.82
CA LEU A 24 2.98 -4.32 5.62
C LEU A 24 4.39 -4.80 5.93
N ASP A 25 5.41 -4.09 5.46
CA ASP A 25 6.81 -4.44 5.72
C ASP A 25 7.15 -4.34 7.21
N ALA A 26 6.67 -3.29 7.88
CA ALA A 26 6.81 -3.13 9.32
C ALA A 26 6.15 -4.28 10.11
N LEU A 27 4.94 -4.70 9.71
CA LEU A 27 4.23 -5.84 10.32
C LEU A 27 4.97 -7.16 10.09
N LEU A 28 5.51 -7.39 8.89
CA LEU A 28 6.29 -8.59 8.57
C LEU A 28 7.61 -8.64 9.36
N HIS A 29 8.24 -7.49 9.57
CA HIS A 29 9.42 -7.38 10.42
C HIS A 29 9.07 -7.63 11.89
N ALA A 30 8.03 -6.98 12.41
CA ALA A 30 7.57 -7.17 13.78
C ALA A 30 7.17 -8.61 14.07
N LYS A 31 6.50 -9.29 13.11
CA LYS A 31 6.19 -10.72 13.19
C LYS A 31 7.47 -11.56 13.37
N ARG A 32 8.48 -11.34 12.52
CA ARG A 32 9.75 -12.08 12.60
C ARG A 32 10.44 -11.90 13.95
N VAL A 33 10.54 -10.66 14.43
CA VAL A 33 11.15 -10.36 15.74
C VAL A 33 10.35 -11.00 16.88
N SER A 34 9.02 -10.92 16.83
CA SER A 34 8.14 -11.52 17.85
C SER A 34 8.27 -13.03 17.89
N GLU A 35 8.27 -13.71 16.74
CA GLU A 35 8.44 -15.16 16.64
C GLU A 35 9.81 -15.61 17.15
N GLN A 36 10.88 -14.86 16.84
CA GLN A 36 12.21 -15.13 17.39
C GLN A 36 12.24 -14.99 18.93
N ASN A 37 11.65 -13.93 19.47
CA ASN A 37 11.60 -13.72 20.92
C ASN A 37 10.78 -14.80 21.63
N LEU A 38 9.63 -15.19 21.06
CA LEU A 38 8.76 -16.25 21.57
C LEU A 38 9.47 -17.61 21.57
N ALA A 39 10.23 -17.92 20.51
CA ALA A 39 11.04 -19.13 20.44
C ALA A 39 12.14 -19.14 21.51
N GLN A 40 12.79 -17.99 21.78
CA GLN A 40 13.83 -17.88 22.82
C GLN A 40 13.28 -18.13 24.23
N ILE A 41 12.05 -17.69 24.52
CA ILE A 41 11.40 -17.88 25.82
C ILE A 41 10.51 -19.13 25.89
N ASN A 42 10.55 -19.98 24.86
CA ASN A 42 9.78 -21.22 24.71
C ASN A 42 8.27 -21.03 24.98
N ARG A 43 7.70 -19.88 24.59
CA ARG A 43 6.27 -19.58 24.72
C ARG A 43 5.62 -19.52 23.34
N ALA A 44 4.42 -20.07 23.25
CA ALA A 44 3.55 -19.86 22.11
C ALA A 44 2.73 -18.57 22.27
N ASP A 45 2.33 -17.98 21.15
CA ASP A 45 1.35 -16.90 21.13
C ASP A 45 -0.02 -17.45 21.56
N LEU A 46 -0.52 -16.97 22.71
CA LEU A 46 -1.78 -17.42 23.32
C LEU A 46 -2.98 -17.18 22.41
N VAL A 47 -2.96 -16.12 21.59
CA VAL A 47 -4.04 -15.83 20.64
C VAL A 47 -4.00 -16.88 19.54
N LYS A 48 -2.82 -17.13 18.96
CA LYS A 48 -2.64 -18.15 17.92
C LYS A 48 -2.99 -19.56 18.41
N GLN A 49 -2.71 -19.87 19.67
CA GLN A 49 -3.04 -21.16 20.28
C GLN A 49 -4.55 -21.42 20.34
N VAL A 50 -5.37 -20.36 20.52
CA VAL A 50 -6.82 -20.48 20.67
C VAL A 50 -7.56 -20.30 19.35
N THR A 51 -7.11 -19.37 18.50
CA THR A 51 -7.82 -19.01 17.25
C THR A 51 -7.19 -19.61 15.99
N GLY A 52 -6.01 -20.21 16.11
CA GLY A 52 -5.20 -20.68 14.98
C GLY A 52 -4.47 -19.57 14.22
N ARG A 53 -4.70 -18.29 14.55
CA ARG A 53 -4.07 -17.11 13.90
C ARG A 53 -3.72 -16.02 14.90
N SER A 54 -2.52 -15.46 14.83
CA SER A 54 -2.18 -14.32 15.68
C SER A 54 -2.87 -13.03 15.23
N SER A 55 -3.06 -12.07 16.14
CA SER A 55 -3.53 -10.73 15.79
C SER A 55 -2.62 -10.06 14.74
N MET A 56 -1.32 -10.36 14.76
CA MET A 56 -0.34 -9.89 13.78
C MET A 56 -0.60 -10.49 12.38
N GLU A 57 -0.91 -11.79 12.31
CA GLU A 57 -1.26 -12.46 11.04
C GLU A 57 -2.56 -11.87 10.44
N ASN A 58 -3.55 -11.57 11.28
CA ASN A 58 -4.78 -10.91 10.84
C ASN A 58 -4.52 -9.48 10.32
N ALA A 59 -3.64 -8.71 10.99
CA ALA A 59 -3.25 -7.38 10.52
C ALA A 59 -2.53 -7.45 9.17
N ILE A 60 -1.60 -8.40 8.99
CA ILE A 60 -0.88 -8.63 7.72
C ILE A 60 -1.86 -8.97 6.58
N GLU A 61 -2.79 -9.91 6.80
CA GLU A 61 -3.79 -10.25 5.79
C GLU A 61 -4.68 -9.05 5.43
N SER A 62 -5.08 -8.27 6.44
CA SER A 62 -5.92 -7.10 6.23
C SER A 62 -5.21 -6.02 5.41
N THR A 63 -3.94 -5.74 5.72
CA THR A 63 -3.12 -4.78 4.95
C THR A 63 -2.86 -5.25 3.53
N ARG A 64 -2.68 -6.56 3.30
CA ARG A 64 -2.57 -7.11 1.93
C ARG A 64 -3.84 -6.87 1.12
N ARG A 65 -5.01 -7.16 1.68
CA ARG A 65 -6.30 -6.88 1.02
C ARG A 65 -6.50 -5.40 0.74
N LEU A 66 -6.03 -4.53 1.63
CA LEU A 66 -6.07 -3.09 1.43
C LEU A 66 -5.21 -2.65 0.24
N ILE A 67 -3.98 -3.16 0.14
CA ILE A 67 -3.11 -2.89 -1.02
C ILE A 67 -3.75 -3.38 -2.32
N GLU A 68 -4.31 -4.60 -2.33
CA GLU A 68 -5.03 -5.12 -3.51
C GLU A 68 -6.21 -4.22 -3.92
N SER A 69 -6.90 -3.62 -2.94
CA SER A 69 -8.00 -2.71 -3.21
C SER A 69 -7.50 -1.40 -3.84
N PHE A 70 -6.39 -0.84 -3.35
CA PHE A 70 -5.76 0.32 -3.98
C PHE A 70 -5.26 0.01 -5.39
N ASP A 71 -4.66 -1.17 -5.60
CA ASP A 71 -4.17 -1.58 -6.91
C ASP A 71 -5.29 -1.65 -7.94
N ARG A 72 -6.46 -2.19 -7.55
CA ARG A 72 -7.65 -2.21 -8.42
C ARG A 72 -8.12 -0.80 -8.76
N VAL A 73 -8.25 0.07 -7.76
CA VAL A 73 -8.67 1.47 -7.98
C VAL A 73 -7.69 2.22 -8.89
N LEU A 74 -6.38 1.98 -8.75
CA LEU A 74 -5.38 2.60 -9.62
C LEU A 74 -5.47 2.12 -11.07
N VAL A 75 -5.78 0.84 -11.29
CA VAL A 75 -6.04 0.29 -12.63
C VAL A 75 -7.31 0.91 -13.22
N ASP A 76 -8.41 0.93 -12.46
CA ASP A 76 -9.68 1.52 -12.91
C ASP A 76 -9.52 3.01 -13.26
N LEU A 77 -8.77 3.76 -12.44
CA LEU A 77 -8.46 5.17 -12.69
C LEU A 77 -7.58 5.36 -13.92
N LYS A 78 -6.62 4.45 -14.15
CA LYS A 78 -5.76 4.48 -15.34
C LYS A 78 -6.58 4.23 -16.61
N ASP A 79 -7.50 3.28 -16.58
CA ASP A 79 -8.36 2.95 -17.73
C ASP A 79 -9.41 4.06 -18.00
N THR A 80 -9.70 4.89 -17.00
CA THR A 80 -10.64 6.02 -17.13
C THR A 80 -9.96 7.29 -17.69
N LEU A 81 -8.63 7.42 -17.55
CA LEU A 81 -7.85 8.50 -18.16
C LEU A 81 -7.61 8.13 -19.64
N THR A 82 -7.97 9.03 -20.56
CA THR A 82 -7.65 8.80 -21.99
C THR A 82 -6.13 8.86 -22.19
N ASP A 83 -5.61 8.25 -23.27
CA ASP A 83 -4.19 8.34 -23.61
C ASP A 83 -3.72 9.82 -23.76
N GLU A 84 -4.63 10.72 -24.10
CA GLU A 84 -4.42 12.17 -24.18
C GLU A 84 -4.28 12.81 -22.78
N ASP A 85 -5.11 12.40 -21.80
CA ASP A 85 -4.97 12.82 -20.40
C ASP A 85 -3.68 12.26 -19.78
N LEU A 86 -3.28 11.04 -20.14
CA LEU A 86 -2.04 10.41 -19.66
C LEU A 86 -0.80 11.14 -20.20
N ALA A 87 -0.84 11.56 -21.48
CA ALA A 87 0.24 12.30 -22.13
C ALA A 87 0.39 13.74 -21.59
N GLU A 88 -0.71 14.43 -21.29
CA GLU A 88 -0.66 15.74 -20.61
C GLU A 88 -0.04 15.64 -19.20
N LEU A 89 -0.27 14.53 -18.49
CA LEU A 89 0.29 14.31 -17.16
C LEU A 89 1.78 13.99 -17.18
N GLU A 90 2.25 13.28 -18.21
CA GLU A 90 3.67 12.99 -18.41
C GLU A 90 4.43 14.29 -18.78
N SER A 91 3.85 15.17 -19.62
CA SER A 91 4.46 16.45 -19.96
C SER A 91 4.53 17.44 -18.79
N VAL A 92 3.53 17.45 -17.90
CA VAL A 92 3.55 18.31 -16.68
C VAL A 92 4.56 17.81 -15.66
N ALA A 93 4.76 16.49 -15.54
CA ALA A 93 5.79 15.92 -14.66
C ALA A 93 7.21 16.32 -15.13
N ASP A 94 7.47 16.27 -16.44
CA ASP A 94 8.75 16.64 -17.02
C ASP A 94 9.05 18.15 -16.91
N GLU A 95 8.03 19.03 -17.01
CA GLU A 95 8.21 20.48 -16.81
C GLU A 95 8.51 20.85 -15.35
N VAL A 96 7.95 20.12 -14.39
CA VAL A 96 8.23 20.33 -12.96
C VAL A 96 9.66 19.88 -12.61
N GLU A 97 10.18 18.80 -13.21
CA GLU A 97 11.59 18.43 -13.03
C GLU A 97 12.55 19.39 -13.75
N ALA A 98 12.18 19.92 -14.93
CA ALA A 98 13.01 20.86 -15.69
C ALA A 98 13.03 22.30 -15.11
N GLY A 99 12.01 22.69 -14.34
CA GLY A 99 11.89 24.02 -13.71
C GLY A 99 12.57 24.16 -12.34
N VAL A 100 13.20 23.11 -11.83
CA VAL A 100 13.89 23.08 -10.52
C VAL A 100 15.42 22.88 -10.67
N ALA A 101 15.98 23.25 -11.82
CA ALA A 101 17.43 23.36 -12.04
C ALA A 101 17.87 24.83 -12.03
#